data_AF-A0A2D6YF77-F1
#
_entry.id   AF-A0A2D6YF77-F1
#
_cell.length_a   1.000
_cell.length_b   1.000
_cell.length_c   1.000
_cell.angle_alpha   90.00
_cell.angle_beta   90.00
_cell.angle_gamma   90.00
#
_symmetry.space_group_name_H-M   'P 1'
#
loop_
_entity.id
_entity.type
_entity.pdbx_description
1 polymer ?
#
loop_
_entity_poly.entity_id
_entity_poly.type
_entity_poly.pdbx_seq_one_letter_code
_entity_poly.pdbx_strand_id
1 'polypeptide(L)'
;MIDIGSPRLHRLGWSLYDSHLKQCFEGMDLDVLLNQLFITLQHSGLLLGFEAPLFVPTRHEPMQMLKARQGEGRRPWSAGAGAQVLTMNLPIMHYLVNKLTQKMTLDWQITPTLFQANPGQILVFEALVSGQDKGQSHIEDARIMMNYCRQYANQHQLPNTILQEEPNTGYFNLVTATLLSCGYSIAADQLNLPCPIYQPKPHETKT
;
A
#
# COMPACT_ATOMS: atom_id res chain seq x y z
N MET A 1 -0.14 2.46 7.42
CA MET A 1 -0.73 3.18 6.28
C MET A 1 0.06 4.43 6.02
N ILE A 2 0.37 4.72 4.75
CA ILE A 2 1.08 5.92 4.32
C ILE A 2 0.29 6.56 3.20
N ASP A 3 -0.19 7.79 3.41
CA ASP A 3 -0.71 8.65 2.35
C ASP A 3 0.46 9.39 1.69
N ILE A 4 0.62 9.17 0.39
CA ILE A 4 1.76 9.64 -0.38
C ILE A 4 1.48 11.01 -0.98
N GLY A 5 2.36 11.94 -0.63
CA GLY A 5 2.52 13.18 -1.35
C GLY A 5 3.84 13.85 -0.96
N SER A 6 4.03 15.09 -1.40
CA SER A 6 5.30 15.80 -1.26
C SER A 6 5.62 16.10 0.22
N PRO A 7 6.71 15.52 0.80
CA PRO A 7 7.11 15.81 2.17
C PRO A 7 7.44 17.30 2.38
N ARG A 8 8.09 17.93 1.38
CA ARG A 8 8.41 19.38 1.38
C ARG A 8 7.18 20.28 1.50
N LEU A 9 6.01 19.80 1.07
CA LEU A 9 4.77 20.57 1.09
C LEU A 9 3.86 20.11 2.25
N HIS A 10 4.37 19.29 3.17
CA HIS A 10 3.59 18.67 4.24
C HIS A 10 2.37 17.90 3.71
N ARG A 11 2.55 17.23 2.56
CA ARG A 11 1.53 16.42 1.88
C ARG A 11 1.77 14.92 2.02
N LEU A 12 2.59 14.52 2.98
CA LEU A 12 2.80 13.13 3.35
C LEU A 12 2.23 12.93 4.74
N GLY A 13 1.50 11.85 4.95
CA GLY A 13 0.95 11.49 6.24
C GLY A 13 1.02 9.98 6.45
N TRP A 14 1.17 9.54 7.69
CA TRP A 14 1.12 8.13 8.01
C TRP A 14 0.37 7.90 9.31
N SER A 15 -0.22 6.71 9.42
CA SER A 15 -0.88 6.20 10.62
C SER A 15 -0.54 4.72 10.78
N LEU A 16 -0.11 4.37 11.99
CA LEU A 16 0.30 3.03 12.41
C LEU A 16 -0.46 2.67 13.67
N TYR A 17 -1.12 1.51 13.66
CA TYR A 17 -1.64 0.91 14.87
C TYR A 17 -0.76 -0.27 15.28
N ASP A 18 -0.20 -0.20 16.47
CA ASP A 18 0.54 -1.30 17.07
C ASP A 18 -0.44 -2.15 17.90
N SER A 19 -0.66 -3.40 17.49
CA SER A 19 -1.59 -4.32 18.15
C SER A 19 -1.08 -4.83 19.50
N HIS A 20 0.24 -4.85 19.70
CA HIS A 20 0.87 -5.28 20.95
C HIS A 20 0.73 -4.18 22.01
N LEU A 21 1.07 -2.94 21.65
CA LEU A 21 0.94 -1.76 22.53
C LEU A 21 -0.50 -1.23 22.62
N LYS A 22 -1.37 -1.67 21.70
CA LYS A 22 -2.75 -1.18 21.52
C LYS A 22 -2.81 0.34 21.33
N GLN A 23 -1.83 0.91 20.64
CA GLN A 23 -1.64 2.35 20.47
C GLN A 23 -1.59 2.75 18.99
N CYS A 24 -2.12 3.95 18.69
CA CYS A 24 -1.95 4.60 17.39
C CYS A 24 -0.77 5.58 17.43
N PHE A 25 0.04 5.56 16.38
CA PHE A 25 1.11 6.50 16.09
C PHE A 25 0.83 7.16 14.75
N GLU A 26 1.05 8.46 14.65
CA GLU A 26 0.74 9.25 13.45
C GLU A 26 1.81 10.32 13.24
N GLY A 27 2.00 10.74 11.99
CA GLY A 27 2.96 11.80 11.68
C GLY A 27 3.18 12.03 10.20
N MET A 28 4.18 12.88 9.92
CA MET A 28 4.62 13.21 8.55
C MET A 28 6.09 12.85 8.31
N ASP A 29 6.83 12.50 9.36
CA ASP A 29 8.25 12.18 9.30
C ASP A 29 8.45 10.68 9.08
N LEU A 30 9.13 10.32 7.99
CA LEU A 30 9.37 8.92 7.62
C LEU A 30 10.41 8.23 8.51
N ASP A 31 11.33 8.97 9.13
CA ASP A 31 12.32 8.40 10.05
C ASP A 31 11.65 8.03 11.38
N VAL A 32 10.70 8.86 11.83
CA VAL A 32 9.85 8.53 12.98
C VAL A 32 9.01 7.29 12.68
N LEU A 33 8.41 7.20 11.49
CA LEU A 33 7.69 6.00 11.07
C LEU A 33 8.60 4.77 11.08
N LEU A 34 9.79 4.84 10.46
CA LEU A 34 10.74 3.73 10.40
C LEU A 34 11.14 3.22 11.77
N ASN A 35 11.38 4.11 12.73
CA ASN A 35 11.68 3.73 14.11
C ASN A 35 10.53 2.93 14.73
N GLN A 36 9.29 3.34 14.51
CA GLN A 36 8.13 2.58 14.98
C GLN A 36 8.00 1.23 14.26
N LEU A 37 8.18 1.20 12.93
CA LEU A 37 8.15 -0.04 12.16
C LEU A 37 9.20 -1.04 12.66
N PHE A 38 10.42 -0.60 12.96
CA PHE A 38 11.46 -1.47 13.51
C PHE A 38 11.08 -2.05 14.87
N ILE A 39 10.42 -1.29 15.73
CA ILE A 39 9.96 -1.75 17.04
C ILE A 39 8.81 -2.77 16.85
N THR A 40 7.80 -2.42 16.05
CA THR A 40 6.64 -3.29 15.79
C THR A 40 7.06 -4.62 15.16
N LEU A 41 7.98 -4.61 14.20
CA LEU A 41 8.45 -5.80 13.48
C LEU A 41 9.26 -6.78 14.35
N GLN A 42 9.71 -6.38 15.54
CA GLN A 42 10.34 -7.30 16.50
C GLN A 42 9.35 -8.24 17.17
N HIS A 43 8.06 -7.88 17.20
CA HIS A 43 7.05 -8.59 17.98
C HIS A 43 5.82 -9.00 17.16
N SER A 44 5.61 -8.37 16.01
CA SER A 44 4.42 -8.54 15.16
C SER A 44 4.79 -8.56 13.68
N GLY A 45 3.92 -9.17 12.86
CA GLY A 45 3.95 -8.90 11.42
C GLY A 45 3.36 -7.53 11.10
N LEU A 46 3.60 -7.05 9.88
CA LEU A 46 3.15 -5.73 9.44
C LEU A 46 2.19 -5.81 8.26
N LEU A 47 1.09 -5.07 8.34
CA LEU A 47 0.24 -4.75 7.20
C LEU A 47 0.62 -3.33 6.71
N LEU A 48 1.30 -3.24 5.58
CA LEU A 48 1.86 -2.00 5.05
C LEU A 48 1.11 -1.56 3.78
N GLY A 49 0.27 -0.54 3.92
CA GLY A 49 -0.42 0.06 2.79
C GLY A 49 0.14 1.42 2.38
N PHE A 50 0.15 1.66 1.07
CA PHE A 50 0.53 2.91 0.43
C PHE A 50 -0.66 3.49 -0.34
N GLU A 51 -0.99 4.77 -0.13
CA GLU A 51 -1.96 5.49 -0.97
C GLU A 51 -1.29 6.01 -2.24
N ALA A 52 -0.81 5.08 -3.06
CA ALA A 52 -0.23 5.34 -4.37
C ALA A 52 -0.28 4.06 -5.19
N PRO A 53 -0.31 4.15 -6.54
CA PRO A 53 -0.18 2.97 -7.39
C PRO A 53 1.05 2.13 -7.01
N LEU A 54 0.83 0.84 -6.71
CA LEU A 54 1.89 -0.12 -6.40
C LEU A 54 2.25 -1.02 -7.57
N PHE A 55 1.50 -0.94 -8.65
CA PHE A 55 1.78 -1.65 -9.89
C PHE A 55 1.15 -0.89 -11.06
N VAL A 56 1.70 -1.09 -12.25
CA VAL A 56 1.12 -0.58 -13.50
C VAL A 56 0.80 -1.74 -14.43
N PRO A 57 -0.33 -1.69 -15.18
CA PRO A 57 -0.68 -2.74 -16.12
C PRO A 57 0.22 -2.69 -17.36
N THR A 58 0.68 -3.85 -17.83
CA THR A 58 1.48 -4.02 -19.05
C THR A 58 0.58 -4.56 -20.17
N ARG A 59 -0.25 -3.67 -20.72
CA ARG A 59 -1.18 -4.00 -21.82
C ARG A 59 -0.50 -3.92 -23.18
N HIS A 60 -0.87 -4.80 -24.10
CA HIS A 60 -0.30 -4.85 -25.45
C HIS A 60 -0.75 -3.69 -26.35
N GLU A 61 -1.98 -3.21 -26.17
CA GLU A 61 -2.57 -2.14 -26.99
C GLU A 61 -2.15 -0.75 -26.47
N PRO A 62 -1.44 0.09 -27.26
CA PRO A 62 -0.97 1.40 -26.83
C PRO A 62 -2.07 2.31 -26.27
N MET A 63 -3.26 2.27 -26.87
CA MET A 63 -4.42 3.07 -26.44
C MET A 63 -5.02 2.61 -25.09
N GLN A 64 -4.59 1.45 -24.58
CA GLN A 64 -5.05 0.90 -23.31
C GLN A 64 -4.01 1.07 -22.19
N MET A 65 -2.74 1.36 -22.51
CA MET A 65 -1.64 1.40 -21.54
C MET A 65 -1.92 2.33 -20.35
N LEU A 66 -2.50 3.50 -20.63
CA LEU A 66 -2.80 4.51 -19.60
C LEU A 66 -4.25 4.43 -19.09
N LYS A 67 -5.07 3.47 -19.54
CA LYS A 67 -6.43 3.34 -19.00
C LYS A 67 -6.43 2.83 -17.56
N ALA A 68 -7.54 3.12 -16.89
CA ALA A 68 -7.79 2.68 -15.53
C ALA A 68 -7.68 1.16 -15.44
N ARG A 69 -7.23 0.67 -14.30
CA ARG A 69 -7.34 -0.74 -13.96
C ARG A 69 -8.83 -1.07 -13.78
N GLN A 70 -9.26 -2.26 -14.20
CA GLN A 70 -10.63 -2.68 -14.00
C GLN A 70 -10.93 -2.69 -12.50
N GLY A 71 -11.98 -1.95 -12.12
CA GLY A 71 -12.30 -1.70 -10.71
C GLY A 71 -12.04 -0.28 -10.20
N GLU A 72 -11.10 0.48 -10.78
CA GLU A 72 -10.80 1.87 -10.35
C GLU A 72 -11.90 2.87 -10.73
N GLY A 73 -12.80 2.47 -11.63
CA GLY A 73 -13.82 3.36 -12.18
C GLY A 73 -13.25 4.36 -13.17
N ARG A 74 -13.62 5.64 -13.04
CA ARG A 74 -13.43 6.63 -14.11
C ARG A 74 -12.05 7.28 -14.15
N ARG A 75 -11.33 7.36 -13.03
CA ARG A 75 -10.04 8.05 -12.94
C ARG A 75 -8.91 7.02 -12.98
N PRO A 76 -8.10 6.98 -14.05
CA PRO A 76 -7.01 6.01 -14.13
C PRO A 76 -5.86 6.37 -13.19
N TRP A 77 -5.11 5.35 -12.76
CA TRP A 77 -3.82 5.52 -12.07
C TRP A 77 -2.85 6.47 -12.79
N SER A 78 -2.98 6.60 -14.11
CA SER A 78 -2.14 7.45 -14.97
C SER A 78 -2.61 8.90 -15.06
N ALA A 79 -3.80 9.24 -14.56
CA ALA A 79 -4.31 10.60 -14.56
C ALA A 79 -3.57 11.46 -13.54
N GLY A 80 -3.62 12.79 -13.70
CA GLY A 80 -2.76 13.77 -13.02
C GLY A 80 -2.38 13.44 -11.56
N ALA A 81 -3.36 13.24 -10.68
CA ALA A 81 -3.09 12.91 -9.28
C ALA A 81 -2.41 11.52 -9.12
N GLY A 82 -2.93 10.48 -9.78
CA GLY A 82 -2.38 9.13 -9.73
C GLY A 82 -0.95 9.04 -10.25
N ALA A 83 -0.66 9.65 -11.40
CA ALA A 83 0.69 9.67 -11.98
C ALA A 83 1.68 10.45 -11.10
N GLN A 84 1.21 11.54 -10.48
CA GLN A 84 2.01 12.33 -9.55
C GLN A 84 2.37 11.53 -8.30
N VAL A 85 1.38 10.91 -7.64
CA VAL A 85 1.65 10.14 -6.41
C VAL A 85 2.43 8.87 -6.69
N LEU A 86 2.23 8.20 -7.83
CA LEU A 86 3.08 7.10 -8.29
C LEU A 86 4.54 7.54 -8.33
N THR A 87 4.83 8.65 -9.02
CA THR A 87 6.20 9.15 -9.20
C THR A 87 6.84 9.54 -7.86
N MET A 88 6.06 10.15 -6.95
CA MET A 88 6.53 10.46 -5.59
C MET A 88 6.75 9.21 -4.75
N ASN A 89 5.92 8.18 -4.93
CA ASN A 89 6.01 6.94 -4.17
C ASN A 89 7.30 6.17 -4.49
N LEU A 90 7.80 6.21 -5.74
CA LEU A 90 9.01 5.46 -6.12
C LEU A 90 10.21 5.72 -5.16
N PRO A 91 10.67 6.97 -4.94
CA PRO A 91 11.75 7.22 -4.00
C PRO A 91 11.35 7.01 -2.52
N ILE A 92 10.10 7.28 -2.15
CA ILE A 92 9.63 7.09 -0.75
C ILE A 92 9.60 5.61 -0.37
N MET A 93 8.99 4.78 -1.22
CA MET A 93 8.94 3.34 -1.05
C MET A 93 10.35 2.75 -1.09
N HIS A 94 11.20 3.18 -2.03
CA HIS A 94 12.61 2.74 -2.04
C HIS A 94 13.33 3.12 -0.75
N TYR A 95 13.15 4.33 -0.24
CA TYR A 95 13.75 4.74 1.04
C TYR A 95 13.34 3.82 2.18
N LEU A 96 12.03 3.55 2.32
CA LEU A 96 11.50 2.70 3.38
C LEU A 96 11.97 1.24 3.23
N VAL A 97 11.82 0.67 2.05
CA VAL A 97 12.21 -0.73 1.75
C VAL A 97 13.71 -0.90 1.99
N ASN A 98 14.56 -0.02 1.46
CA ASN A 98 16.00 -0.11 1.65
C ASN A 98 16.39 -0.06 3.15
N LYS A 99 15.77 0.83 3.94
CA LYS A 99 16.05 0.90 5.38
C LYS A 99 15.59 -0.36 6.12
N LEU A 100 14.46 -0.94 5.74
CA LEU A 100 13.96 -2.19 6.31
C LEU A 100 14.88 -3.36 5.96
N THR A 101 15.20 -3.56 4.68
CA THR A 101 15.99 -4.71 4.21
C THR A 101 17.45 -4.66 4.67
N GLN A 102 18.01 -3.46 4.91
CA GLN A 102 19.34 -3.32 5.50
C GLN A 102 19.42 -3.78 6.96
N LYS A 103 18.30 -3.78 7.69
CA LYS A 103 18.27 -4.06 9.13
C LYS A 103 17.67 -5.43 9.48
N MET A 104 16.84 -5.98 8.59
CA MET A 104 16.08 -7.21 8.85
C MET A 104 15.77 -7.97 7.56
N THR A 105 15.80 -9.30 7.67
CA THR A 105 15.25 -10.20 6.65
C THR A 105 13.75 -10.31 6.88
N LEU A 106 12.96 -10.04 5.84
CA LEU A 106 11.50 -9.95 5.93
C LEU A 106 10.84 -10.74 4.80
N ASP A 107 9.81 -11.50 5.12
CA ASP A 107 9.01 -12.17 4.09
C ASP A 107 7.93 -11.22 3.57
N TRP A 108 8.05 -10.81 2.30
CA TRP A 108 7.16 -9.85 1.65
C TRP A 108 6.02 -10.56 0.93
N GLN A 109 4.80 -10.34 1.39
CA GLN A 109 3.58 -10.95 0.88
C GLN A 109 2.87 -9.98 -0.06
N ILE A 110 3.10 -10.17 -1.37
CA ILE A 110 2.57 -9.33 -2.47
C ILE A 110 1.12 -9.67 -2.82
N THR A 111 0.79 -10.97 -2.81
CA THR A 111 -0.55 -11.51 -3.10
C THR A 111 -1.04 -12.34 -1.91
N PRO A 112 -1.39 -11.69 -0.79
CA PRO A 112 -1.80 -12.38 0.42
C PRO A 112 -3.14 -13.10 0.24
N THR A 113 -3.30 -14.25 0.88
CA THR A 113 -4.57 -15.01 0.96
C THR A 113 -5.35 -14.76 2.24
N LEU A 114 -4.70 -14.17 3.25
CA LEU A 114 -5.28 -13.75 4.53
C LEU A 114 -4.82 -12.34 4.85
N PHE A 115 -5.64 -11.56 5.54
CA PHE A 115 -5.27 -10.21 5.97
C PHE A 115 -4.55 -10.20 7.30
N GLN A 116 -3.44 -10.94 7.34
CA GLN A 116 -2.62 -11.15 8.51
C GLN A 116 -1.16 -11.29 8.08
N ALA A 117 -0.25 -10.80 8.92
CA ALA A 117 1.17 -11.04 8.79
C ALA A 117 1.70 -11.61 10.11
N ASN A 118 2.49 -12.67 10.05
CA ASN A 118 3.21 -13.20 11.21
C ASN A 118 4.49 -12.38 11.48
N PRO A 119 5.10 -12.49 12.68
CA PRO A 119 6.40 -11.86 12.93
C PRO A 119 7.41 -12.17 11.84
N GLY A 120 8.10 -11.13 11.36
CA GLY A 120 9.03 -11.23 10.22
C GLY A 120 8.35 -11.17 8.84
N GLN A 121 7.03 -11.05 8.75
CA GLN A 121 6.31 -10.88 7.48
C GLN A 121 5.79 -9.45 7.31
N ILE A 122 5.78 -8.98 6.06
CA ILE A 122 5.12 -7.75 5.63
C ILE A 122 4.12 -8.09 4.53
N LEU A 123 2.85 -7.84 4.78
CA LEU A 123 1.82 -7.83 3.75
C LEU A 123 1.73 -6.42 3.16
N VAL A 124 1.82 -6.31 1.84
CA VAL A 124 1.74 -5.02 1.15
C VAL A 124 0.46 -4.90 0.36
N PHE A 125 -0.15 -3.71 0.38
CA PHE A 125 -1.35 -3.43 -0.40
C PHE A 125 -1.39 -1.97 -0.86
N GLU A 126 -2.15 -1.73 -1.91
CA GLU A 126 -2.45 -0.39 -2.37
C GLU A 126 -3.72 0.13 -1.69
N ALA A 127 -3.70 1.38 -1.23
CA ALA A 127 -4.85 2.06 -0.71
C ALA A 127 -5.39 3.08 -1.69
N LEU A 128 -6.73 3.16 -1.79
CA LEU A 128 -7.44 4.20 -2.51
C LEU A 128 -8.39 4.92 -1.55
N VAL A 129 -7.94 6.04 -0.98
CA VAL A 129 -8.78 6.91 -0.15
C VAL A 129 -9.20 8.10 -1.02
N SER A 130 -10.49 8.18 -1.35
CA SER A 130 -10.94 9.20 -2.31
C SER A 130 -12.39 9.61 -2.11
N GLY A 131 -12.78 10.74 -2.70
CA GLY A 131 -14.16 11.21 -2.69
C GLY A 131 -14.64 11.58 -1.29
N GLN A 132 -15.81 11.07 -0.91
CA GLN A 132 -16.43 11.33 0.40
C GLN A 132 -15.72 10.61 1.55
N ASP A 133 -14.89 9.61 1.23
CA ASP A 133 -14.16 8.81 2.22
C ASP A 133 -12.81 9.45 2.60
N LYS A 134 -12.53 10.66 2.08
CA LYS A 134 -11.31 11.42 2.34
C LYS A 134 -11.46 12.31 3.59
N GLY A 135 -10.43 12.31 4.44
CA GLY A 135 -10.28 13.24 5.55
C GLY A 135 -9.85 14.64 5.11
N GLN A 136 -9.58 15.50 6.10
CA GLN A 136 -9.14 16.88 5.91
C GLN A 136 -7.61 17.00 5.79
N SER A 137 -6.86 15.93 6.04
CA SER A 137 -5.41 15.89 5.88
C SER A 137 -4.91 14.50 5.52
N HIS A 138 -3.68 14.42 5.02
CA HIS A 138 -3.04 13.14 4.68
C HIS A 138 -2.87 12.19 5.87
N ILE A 139 -2.74 12.72 7.09
CA ILE A 139 -2.72 11.90 8.30
C ILE A 139 -4.11 11.28 8.53
N GLU A 140 -5.17 12.06 8.29
CA GLU A 140 -6.54 11.55 8.45
C GLU A 140 -6.88 10.48 7.41
N ASP A 141 -6.43 10.65 6.17
CA ASP A 141 -6.58 9.65 5.11
C ASP A 141 -5.88 8.33 5.45
N ALA A 142 -4.61 8.42 5.88
CA ALA A 142 -3.86 7.27 6.37
C ALA A 142 -4.56 6.59 7.57
N ARG A 143 -5.12 7.37 8.49
CA ARG A 143 -5.86 6.87 9.66
C ARG A 143 -7.18 6.20 9.28
N ILE A 144 -7.93 6.75 8.33
CA ILE A 144 -9.18 6.17 7.82
C ILE A 144 -8.90 4.78 7.26
N MET A 145 -7.91 4.65 6.37
CA MET A 145 -7.55 3.35 5.82
C MET A 145 -6.97 2.40 6.87
N MET A 146 -6.18 2.90 7.83
CA MET A 146 -5.64 2.07 8.91
C MET A 146 -6.78 1.47 9.75
N ASN A 147 -7.77 2.28 10.12
CA ASN A 147 -8.93 1.82 10.89
C ASN A 147 -9.78 0.83 10.09
N TYR A 148 -9.96 1.06 8.78
CA TYR A 148 -10.61 0.11 7.88
C TYR A 148 -9.87 -1.24 7.91
N CYS A 149 -8.56 -1.23 7.68
CA CYS A 149 -7.72 -2.42 7.70
C CYS A 149 -7.77 -3.18 9.04
N ARG A 150 -7.77 -2.45 10.16
CA ARG A 150 -7.82 -3.04 11.50
C ARG A 150 -9.07 -3.90 11.72
N GLN A 151 -10.21 -3.53 11.16
CA GLN A 151 -11.45 -4.31 11.27
C GLN A 151 -11.30 -5.69 10.64
N TYR A 152 -10.69 -5.73 9.45
CA TYR A 152 -10.41 -6.96 8.70
C TYR A 152 -9.30 -7.81 9.34
N ALA A 153 -8.24 -7.16 9.83
CA ALA A 153 -7.13 -7.85 10.49
C ALA A 153 -7.59 -8.58 11.75
N ASN A 154 -8.48 -7.98 12.56
CA ASN A 154 -9.04 -8.63 13.75
C ASN A 154 -9.90 -9.87 13.44
N GLN A 155 -10.39 -9.97 12.21
CA GLN A 155 -11.22 -11.09 11.72
C GLN A 155 -10.43 -12.06 10.85
N HIS A 156 -9.14 -11.80 10.62
CA HIS A 156 -8.27 -12.50 9.65
C HIS A 156 -8.89 -12.61 8.25
N GLN A 157 -9.73 -11.65 7.86
CA GLN A 157 -10.46 -11.67 6.61
C GLN A 157 -9.83 -10.71 5.61
N LEU A 158 -9.60 -11.15 4.37
CA LEU A 158 -9.22 -10.23 3.30
C LEU A 158 -10.34 -9.21 3.03
N PRO A 159 -10.02 -7.90 3.01
CA PRO A 159 -10.91 -6.94 2.41
C PRO A 159 -11.12 -7.27 0.94
N ASN A 160 -12.31 -6.97 0.40
CA ASN A 160 -12.54 -7.13 -1.02
C ASN A 160 -11.66 -6.13 -1.77
N THR A 161 -10.81 -6.63 -2.66
CA THR A 161 -10.09 -5.74 -3.56
C THR A 161 -11.05 -5.13 -4.57
N ILE A 162 -10.83 -3.87 -4.93
CA ILE A 162 -11.57 -3.25 -6.04
C ILE A 162 -11.11 -3.79 -7.39
N LEU A 163 -9.90 -4.35 -7.47
CA LEU A 163 -9.32 -4.86 -8.70
C LEU A 163 -10.18 -6.02 -9.24
N GLN A 164 -10.55 -5.92 -10.51
CA GLN A 164 -11.22 -7.00 -11.23
C GLN A 164 -10.24 -7.65 -12.19
N GLU A 165 -10.53 -8.89 -12.57
CA GLU A 165 -9.70 -9.61 -13.53
C GLU A 165 -9.66 -8.87 -14.87
N GLU A 166 -8.45 -8.72 -15.41
CA GLU A 166 -8.20 -8.17 -16.74
C GLU A 166 -7.58 -9.25 -17.63
N PRO A 167 -8.36 -9.85 -18.55
CA PRO A 167 -7.82 -10.83 -19.48
C PRO A 167 -6.69 -10.24 -20.33
N ASN A 168 -5.62 -11.00 -20.51
CA ASN A 168 -4.45 -10.63 -21.33
C ASN A 168 -3.71 -9.35 -20.86
N THR A 169 -3.80 -9.03 -19.56
CA THR A 169 -3.04 -7.94 -18.95
C THR A 169 -1.97 -8.53 -18.03
N GLY A 170 -0.71 -8.23 -18.30
CA GLY A 170 0.36 -8.40 -17.32
C GLY A 170 0.42 -7.20 -16.37
N TYR A 171 1.27 -7.29 -15.34
CA TYR A 171 1.52 -6.18 -14.43
C TYR A 171 3.01 -5.93 -14.30
N PHE A 172 3.38 -4.73 -13.88
CA PHE A 172 4.72 -4.40 -13.43
C PHE A 172 4.61 -3.93 -11.97
N ASN A 173 4.99 -4.82 -11.06
CA ASN A 173 4.88 -4.62 -9.63
C ASN A 173 6.03 -3.74 -9.11
N LEU A 174 5.68 -2.54 -8.63
CA LEU A 174 6.64 -1.54 -8.18
C LEU A 174 7.25 -1.91 -6.81
N VAL A 175 6.53 -2.68 -5.98
CA VAL A 175 7.05 -3.19 -4.70
C VAL A 175 8.14 -4.22 -4.98
N THR A 176 7.86 -5.21 -5.83
CA THR A 176 8.83 -6.24 -6.22
C THR A 176 10.03 -5.63 -6.92
N ALA A 177 9.82 -4.68 -7.85
CA ALA A 177 10.91 -3.96 -8.50
C ALA A 177 11.79 -3.21 -7.48
N THR A 178 11.18 -2.58 -6.49
CA THR A 178 11.90 -1.88 -5.42
C THR A 178 12.69 -2.84 -4.56
N LEU A 179 12.11 -3.97 -4.16
CA LEU A 179 12.80 -5.01 -3.40
C LEU A 179 14.03 -5.53 -4.12
N LEU A 180 13.90 -5.87 -5.41
CA LEU A 180 15.02 -6.29 -6.26
C LEU A 180 16.09 -5.20 -6.35
N SER A 181 15.70 -3.93 -6.53
CA SER A 181 16.66 -2.81 -6.59
C SER A 181 17.43 -2.59 -5.28
N CYS A 182 16.82 -2.94 -4.14
CA CYS A 182 17.45 -2.90 -2.81
C CYS A 182 18.29 -4.16 -2.52
N GLY A 183 18.52 -5.03 -3.50
CA GLY A 183 19.27 -6.27 -3.35
C GLY A 183 18.52 -7.39 -2.62
N TYR A 184 17.21 -7.25 -2.45
CA TYR A 184 16.39 -8.26 -1.79
C TYR A 184 16.06 -9.41 -2.75
N SER A 185 16.24 -10.65 -2.29
CA SER A 185 15.91 -11.83 -3.08
C SER A 185 14.40 -12.09 -3.04
N ILE A 186 13.75 -11.97 -4.20
CA ILE A 186 12.33 -12.26 -4.38
C ILE A 186 12.14 -12.94 -5.74
N ALA A 187 11.15 -13.82 -5.84
CA ALA A 187 10.93 -14.56 -7.08
C ALA A 187 10.54 -13.60 -8.22
N ALA A 188 11.19 -13.76 -9.37
CA ALA A 188 11.08 -12.81 -10.49
C ALA A 188 9.68 -12.79 -11.12
N ASP A 189 8.92 -13.88 -10.98
CA ASP A 189 7.51 -13.97 -11.39
C ASP A 189 6.61 -13.00 -10.62
N GLN A 190 6.94 -12.66 -9.37
CA GLN A 190 6.19 -11.68 -8.59
C GLN A 190 6.22 -10.28 -9.20
N LEU A 191 7.20 -9.98 -10.06
CA LEU A 191 7.25 -8.71 -10.79
C LEU A 191 6.02 -8.53 -11.69
N ASN A 192 5.39 -9.64 -12.08
CA ASN A 192 4.23 -9.66 -12.97
C ASN A 192 2.89 -9.78 -12.25
N LEU A 193 2.88 -9.74 -10.92
CA LEU A 193 1.66 -9.86 -10.11
C LEU A 193 1.13 -8.50 -9.66
N PRO A 194 -0.20 -8.31 -9.58
CA PRO A 194 -0.76 -7.11 -8.97
C PRO A 194 -0.67 -7.18 -7.45
N CYS A 195 -0.71 -6.03 -6.79
CA CYS A 195 -1.07 -5.96 -5.36
C CYS A 195 -2.59 -5.81 -5.22
N PRO A 196 -3.19 -6.27 -4.11
CA PRO A 196 -4.58 -5.93 -3.84
C PRO A 196 -4.72 -4.42 -3.65
N ILE A 197 -5.79 -3.85 -4.20
CA ILE A 197 -6.19 -2.46 -3.99
C ILE A 197 -7.39 -2.45 -3.06
N TYR A 198 -7.28 -1.80 -1.91
CA TYR A 198 -8.38 -1.63 -0.96
C TYR A 198 -8.87 -0.19 -0.96
N GLN A 199 -10.19 -0.05 -0.88
CA GLN A 199 -10.88 1.22 -0.80
C GLN A 199 -11.77 1.18 0.45
N PRO A 200 -11.63 2.14 1.40
CA PRO A 200 -12.57 2.23 2.49
C PRO A 200 -13.93 2.54 1.88
N LYS A 201 -14.93 1.72 2.18
CA LYS A 201 -16.33 2.04 1.89
C LYS A 201 -17.00 2.33 3.22
N PRO A 202 -17.95 3.28 3.27
CA PRO A 202 -18.87 3.35 4.39
C PRO A 202 -19.49 1.96 4.54
N HIS A 203 -19.58 1.44 5.78
CA HIS A 203 -20.41 0.27 6.02
C HIS A 203 -21.79 0.58 5.47
N GLU A 204 -22.21 -0.13 4.42
CA GLU A 204 -23.63 -0.21 4.12
C GLU A 204 -24.26 -0.81 5.37
N THR A 205 -24.86 0.04 6.20
CA THR A 205 -25.84 -0.43 7.16
C THR A 205 -26.86 -1.17 6.32
N LYS A 206 -26.85 -2.51 6.39
CA LYS A 206 -27.92 -3.34 5.84
C LYS A 206 -29.22 -2.78 6.43
N THR A 207 -29.96 -2.05 5.60
CA THR A 207 -31.35 -1.66 5.86
C THR A 207 -32.22 -2.90 5.88
#